data_AF-A0AAN8RI53-F1
#
_entry.id   AF-A0AAN8RI53-F1
#
_cell.length_a   1.000
_cell.length_b   1.000
_cell.length_c   1.000
_cell.angle_alpha   90.00
_cell.angle_beta   90.00
_cell.angle_gamma   90.00
#
_symmetry.space_group_name_H-M   'P 1'
#
loop_
_entity.id
_entity.type
_entity.pdbx_description
1 polymer ?
#
loop_
_entity_poly.entity_id
_entity_poly.type
_entity_poly.pdbx_seq_one_letter_code
_entity_poly.pdbx_strand_id
1 'polypeptide(L)'
;MTIHMMPLAAPPLHLVILLGSDSPATFDCPADKIKTQGNGLDTATRKFRMAAYLWQAYTAEEMAKNKFGRRTFRFEETWAAESISHRDKIPRMVPKVHVLRSERTVAEIRDLDIAQQNPNGKRTGELWDIAYQTVEKHFAPKTIYEKKYVAVLILDSKWDTSSNVITGHAALGGGSGFIQMGIFGSHSLHTWPAFIEDVIPSFTDCTRIDTRIVANDAGQSGSYWEACCIGIGAFLHEVGHAFGCPHQPDGIMVRDYIKLNRSFVMRESYSTRTKAPGLRLCMPQDECHWHRLDILRFRFHPCFKSTSDPPFLFESDKPQVYGVGVAAIIVSSTGVAWVEIYINETLQNYYEVFPKVERNLTISVSEVLSKIHPAEKSKKIKLSIFTIGNGKVDIEDFMETAQSSFKLPGGEKAYQGMKLGLGGGSRSEAILPIGSNKVLNVIRAYSGSALNGIEFIFDDGSSSLFGNRGGSCSEFPLDTRRGETLLGFSVRSGFWVDGCDILTTLGRRSPFFGNSSGGSLHTMIPPRGYRVVGVSGTVGQWVDSFTILYV
;
A
#
# COMPACT_ATOMS: atom_id res chain seq x y z
N MET A 1 -33.01 19.46 -11.48
CA MET A 1 -32.08 19.10 -10.39
C MET A 1 -30.67 19.27 -10.93
N THR A 2 -30.00 20.36 -10.59
CA THR A 2 -28.61 20.62 -11.01
C THR A 2 -27.70 19.92 -10.01
N ILE A 3 -27.07 18.81 -10.42
CA ILE A 3 -26.11 18.09 -9.59
C ILE A 3 -24.76 18.81 -9.75
N HIS A 4 -24.35 19.57 -8.74
CA HIS A 4 -23.00 20.11 -8.68
C HIS A 4 -22.04 18.98 -8.30
N MET A 5 -21.46 18.30 -9.29
CA MET A 5 -20.33 17.40 -9.04
C MET A 5 -19.12 18.26 -8.66
N MET A 6 -18.77 18.29 -7.37
CA MET A 6 -17.47 18.81 -6.95
C MET A 6 -16.38 17.88 -7.50
N PRO A 7 -15.33 18.39 -8.16
CA PRO A 7 -14.25 17.56 -8.65
C PRO A 7 -13.62 16.81 -7.48
N LEU A 8 -13.68 15.47 -7.51
CA LEU A 8 -12.94 14.65 -6.56
C LEU A 8 -11.45 14.85 -6.81
N ALA A 9 -10.73 15.40 -5.82
CA ALA A 9 -9.27 15.52 -5.83
C ALA A 9 -8.53 14.18 -5.60
N ALA A 10 -9.19 13.05 -5.83
CA ALA A 10 -8.61 11.71 -5.70
C ALA A 10 -7.75 11.40 -6.95
N PRO A 11 -6.53 10.85 -6.82
CA PRO A 11 -5.77 10.38 -7.96
C PRO A 11 -6.54 9.30 -8.73
N PRO A 12 -6.54 9.31 -10.06
CA PRO A 12 -7.23 8.30 -10.86
C PRO A 12 -6.40 7.02 -11.03
N LEU A 13 -7.09 5.92 -11.31
CA LEU A 13 -6.52 4.78 -12.02
C LEU A 13 -6.48 5.10 -13.52
N HIS A 14 -5.29 5.03 -14.12
CA HIS A 14 -5.10 5.18 -15.56
C HIS A 14 -5.26 3.82 -16.24
N LEU A 15 -6.03 3.76 -17.32
CA LEU A 15 -6.19 2.55 -18.13
C LEU A 15 -5.25 2.63 -19.34
N VAL A 16 -4.42 1.62 -19.53
CA VAL A 16 -3.44 1.54 -20.63
C VAL A 16 -3.65 0.25 -21.42
N ILE A 17 -3.70 0.36 -22.74
CA ILE A 17 -3.49 -0.78 -23.64
C ILE A 17 -2.06 -0.66 -24.18
N LEU A 18 -1.22 -1.65 -23.87
CA LEU A 18 0.15 -1.76 -24.35
C LEU A 18 0.19 -2.61 -25.62
N LEU A 19 0.89 -2.09 -26.62
CA LEU A 19 1.13 -2.71 -27.92
C LEU A 19 2.63 -2.88 -28.15
N GLY A 20 3.03 -3.93 -28.85
CA GLY A 20 4.34 -4.00 -29.50
C GLY A 20 4.51 -2.89 -30.54
N SER A 21 5.76 -2.51 -30.82
CA SER A 21 6.10 -1.47 -31.79
C SER A 21 5.49 -1.74 -33.17
N ASP A 22 5.49 -3.00 -33.60
CA ASP A 22 4.94 -3.52 -34.86
C ASP A 22 3.56 -4.19 -34.72
N SER A 23 2.88 -4.00 -33.58
CA SER A 23 1.60 -4.65 -33.32
C SER A 23 0.52 -4.27 -34.34
N PRO A 24 -0.26 -5.25 -34.85
CA PRO A 24 -1.43 -5.00 -35.69
C PRO A 24 -2.63 -4.46 -34.88
N ALA A 25 -2.48 -4.27 -33.57
CA ALA A 25 -3.52 -3.78 -32.66
C ALA A 25 -4.77 -4.68 -32.63
N THR A 26 -4.55 -6.00 -32.58
CA THR A 26 -5.59 -7.02 -32.46
C THR A 26 -5.29 -8.00 -31.32
N PHE A 27 -6.31 -8.47 -30.60
CA PHE A 27 -6.16 -9.47 -29.55
C PHE A 27 -6.53 -10.89 -30.02
N ASP A 28 -6.08 -11.89 -29.26
CA ASP A 28 -6.33 -13.30 -29.54
C ASP A 28 -7.82 -13.66 -29.39
N CYS A 29 -8.40 -14.21 -30.45
CA CYS A 29 -9.85 -14.37 -30.56
C CYS A 29 -10.24 -15.50 -31.52
N PRO A 30 -11.22 -16.35 -31.16
CA PRO A 30 -11.78 -17.35 -32.07
C PRO A 30 -12.46 -16.72 -33.29
N ALA A 31 -12.45 -17.42 -34.43
CA ALA A 31 -12.90 -16.87 -35.73
C ALA A 31 -14.39 -16.50 -35.76
N ASP A 32 -15.25 -17.21 -35.03
CA ASP A 32 -16.67 -16.92 -34.88
C ASP A 32 -16.91 -15.63 -34.07
N LYS A 33 -16.13 -15.40 -33.00
CA LYS A 33 -16.15 -14.15 -32.24
C LYS A 33 -15.57 -12.98 -33.06
N ILE A 34 -14.55 -13.20 -33.88
CA ILE A 34 -14.04 -12.18 -34.81
C ILE A 34 -15.14 -11.73 -35.78
N LYS A 35 -15.90 -12.67 -36.36
CA LYS A 35 -17.00 -12.35 -37.29
C LYS A 35 -18.13 -11.55 -36.65
N THR A 36 -18.41 -11.78 -35.36
CA THR A 36 -19.57 -11.20 -34.66
C THR A 36 -19.24 -9.93 -33.87
N GLN A 37 -18.05 -9.85 -33.28
CA GLN A 37 -17.64 -8.75 -32.38
C GLN A 37 -16.37 -8.01 -32.85
N GLY A 38 -15.60 -8.62 -33.75
CA GLY A 38 -14.25 -8.17 -34.10
C GLY A 38 -13.23 -8.38 -32.99
N ASN A 39 -11.94 -8.21 -33.32
CA ASN A 39 -10.83 -8.32 -32.37
C ASN A 39 -9.83 -7.16 -32.44
N GLY A 40 -10.24 -6.03 -33.04
CA GLY A 40 -9.41 -4.83 -33.15
C GLY A 40 -9.40 -3.96 -31.89
N LEU A 41 -8.56 -2.92 -31.93
CA LEU A 41 -8.33 -1.97 -30.83
C LEU A 41 -9.61 -1.30 -30.30
N ASP A 42 -10.56 -0.95 -31.16
CA ASP A 42 -11.83 -0.35 -30.73
C ASP A 42 -12.65 -1.31 -29.86
N THR A 43 -12.73 -2.59 -30.26
CA THR A 43 -13.41 -3.62 -29.47
C THR A 43 -12.66 -3.89 -28.17
N ALA A 44 -11.33 -3.93 -28.20
CA ALA A 44 -10.52 -4.08 -27.00
C ALA A 44 -10.74 -2.92 -26.01
N THR A 45 -10.77 -1.69 -26.51
CA THR A 45 -11.00 -0.47 -25.72
C THR A 45 -12.37 -0.50 -25.05
N ARG A 46 -13.44 -0.89 -25.78
CA ARG A 46 -14.78 -1.03 -25.20
C ARG A 46 -14.84 -2.09 -24.10
N LYS A 47 -14.29 -3.28 -24.37
CA LYS A 47 -14.26 -4.38 -23.40
C LYS A 47 -13.44 -4.03 -22.16
N PHE A 48 -12.31 -3.35 -22.33
CA PHE A 48 -11.48 -2.91 -21.19
C PHE A 48 -12.19 -1.84 -20.36
N ARG A 49 -12.86 -0.87 -20.98
CA ARG A 49 -13.72 0.10 -20.26
C ARG A 49 -14.85 -0.60 -19.50
N MET A 50 -15.49 -1.60 -20.11
CA MET A 50 -16.56 -2.34 -19.44
C MET A 50 -16.03 -3.11 -18.23
N ALA A 51 -14.89 -3.80 -18.35
CA ALA A 51 -14.22 -4.44 -17.22
C ALA A 51 -13.91 -3.42 -16.09
N ALA A 52 -13.39 -2.25 -16.45
CA ALA A 52 -13.12 -1.16 -15.52
C ALA A 52 -14.39 -0.66 -14.79
N TYR A 53 -15.53 -0.53 -15.48
CA TYR A 53 -16.81 -0.21 -14.83
C TYR A 53 -17.28 -1.33 -13.89
N LEU A 54 -17.12 -2.59 -14.28
CA LEU A 54 -17.44 -3.74 -13.42
C LEU A 54 -16.58 -3.74 -12.16
N TRP A 55 -15.29 -3.42 -12.26
CA TRP A 55 -14.41 -3.27 -11.11
C TRP A 55 -14.86 -2.16 -10.17
N GLN A 56 -15.24 -1.00 -10.72
CA GLN A 56 -15.76 0.11 -9.92
C GLN A 56 -17.04 -0.29 -9.18
N ALA A 57 -17.99 -0.92 -9.87
CA ALA A 57 -19.26 -1.35 -9.31
C ALA A 57 -19.09 -2.42 -8.22
N TYR A 58 -18.28 -3.45 -8.52
CA TYR A 58 -17.94 -4.52 -7.58
C TYR A 58 -17.31 -3.96 -6.31
N THR A 59 -16.24 -3.17 -6.44
CA THR A 59 -15.53 -2.62 -5.27
C THR A 59 -16.40 -1.63 -4.50
N ALA A 60 -17.24 -0.82 -5.16
CA ALA A 60 -18.18 0.08 -4.49
C ALA A 60 -19.21 -0.68 -3.65
N GLU A 61 -19.75 -1.78 -4.17
CA GLU A 61 -20.73 -2.59 -3.45
C GLU A 61 -20.10 -3.35 -2.29
N GLU A 62 -18.88 -3.88 -2.46
CA GLU A 62 -18.10 -4.50 -1.38
C GLU A 62 -17.78 -3.51 -0.24
N MET A 63 -17.38 -2.27 -0.58
CA MET A 63 -17.20 -1.20 0.40
C MET A 63 -18.51 -0.86 1.13
N ALA A 64 -19.65 -0.88 0.42
CA ALA A 64 -20.96 -0.60 1.01
C ALA A 64 -21.41 -1.70 1.99
N LYS A 65 -21.26 -2.98 1.61
CA LYS A 65 -21.51 -4.14 2.50
C LYS A 65 -20.66 -4.06 3.78
N ASN A 66 -19.46 -3.52 3.66
CA ASN A 66 -18.53 -3.29 4.77
C ASN A 66 -18.76 -1.98 5.54
N LYS A 67 -19.87 -1.26 5.26
CA LYS A 67 -20.31 -0.02 5.93
C LYS A 67 -19.42 1.20 5.69
N PHE A 68 -18.68 1.23 4.57
CA PHE A 68 -17.86 2.38 4.16
C PHE A 68 -18.49 3.22 3.04
N GLY A 69 -19.77 2.97 2.75
CA GLY A 69 -20.49 3.57 1.63
C GLY A 69 -20.03 3.02 0.28
N ARG A 70 -20.68 3.47 -0.80
CA ARG A 70 -20.31 3.10 -2.18
C ARG A 70 -19.07 3.84 -2.66
N ARG A 71 -17.95 3.53 -2.00
CA ARG A 71 -16.63 4.11 -2.25
C ARG A 71 -15.88 3.28 -3.27
N THR A 72 -15.28 3.92 -4.27
CA THR A 72 -14.43 3.25 -5.25
C THR A 72 -13.41 4.23 -5.82
N PHE A 73 -12.43 3.72 -6.56
CA PHE A 73 -11.43 4.53 -7.26
C PHE A 73 -12.04 5.22 -8.49
N ARG A 74 -11.52 6.40 -8.87
CA ARG A 74 -11.93 7.08 -10.12
C ARG A 74 -10.99 6.76 -11.28
N PHE A 75 -11.42 7.07 -12.51
CA PHE A 75 -10.58 6.99 -13.71
C PHE A 75 -10.16 8.39 -14.18
N GLU A 76 -9.10 8.46 -15.00
CA GLU A 76 -8.92 9.64 -15.86
C GLU A 76 -10.01 9.59 -16.93
N GLU A 77 -10.70 10.70 -17.14
CA GLU A 77 -11.84 10.75 -18.06
C GLU A 77 -11.51 11.64 -19.26
N THR A 78 -12.08 11.32 -20.40
CA THR A 78 -12.01 12.12 -21.62
C THR A 78 -13.41 12.31 -22.18
N TRP A 79 -13.66 13.43 -22.83
CA TRP A 79 -14.89 13.62 -23.59
C TRP A 79 -14.82 12.78 -24.87
N ALA A 80 -15.65 11.75 -24.99
CA ALA A 80 -15.72 10.88 -26.16
C ALA A 80 -17.10 10.23 -26.29
N ALA A 81 -17.36 9.59 -27.43
CA ALA A 81 -18.56 8.79 -27.62
C ALA A 81 -18.64 7.69 -26.55
N GLU A 82 -19.81 7.58 -25.93
CA GLU A 82 -20.06 6.55 -24.91
C GLU A 82 -19.96 5.14 -25.51
N SER A 83 -19.49 4.20 -24.70
CA SER A 83 -19.42 2.78 -25.04
C SER A 83 -20.01 1.85 -23.97
N ILE A 84 -20.71 2.39 -22.95
CA ILE A 84 -21.35 1.58 -21.91
C ILE A 84 -22.49 0.72 -22.47
N SER A 85 -23.26 1.22 -23.43
CA SER A 85 -24.40 0.53 -24.03
C SER A 85 -24.26 0.52 -25.55
N HIS A 86 -24.68 -0.56 -26.20
CA HIS A 86 -24.72 -0.61 -27.66
C HIS A 86 -25.76 0.37 -28.25
N ARG A 87 -26.64 0.94 -27.41
CA ARG A 87 -27.68 1.90 -27.79
C ARG A 87 -27.28 3.35 -27.56
N ASP A 88 -26.24 3.60 -26.77
CA ASP A 88 -25.81 4.94 -26.40
C ASP A 88 -24.53 5.32 -27.15
N LYS A 89 -24.62 6.35 -27.97
CA LYS A 89 -23.47 6.94 -28.68
C LYS A 89 -23.26 8.40 -28.33
N ILE A 90 -24.02 8.92 -27.36
CA ILE A 90 -23.99 10.34 -26.99
C ILE A 90 -22.66 10.63 -26.29
N PRO A 91 -21.85 11.56 -26.78
CA PRO A 91 -20.59 11.90 -26.16
C PRO A 91 -20.77 12.39 -24.72
N ARG A 92 -19.91 11.91 -23.83
CA ARG A 92 -19.81 12.35 -22.43
C ARG A 92 -18.41 12.06 -21.88
N MET A 93 -18.18 12.38 -20.61
CA MET A 93 -16.96 11.96 -19.92
C MET A 93 -16.98 10.44 -19.74
N VAL A 94 -15.97 9.77 -20.29
CA VAL A 94 -15.78 8.32 -20.20
C VAL A 94 -14.35 8.01 -19.76
N PRO A 95 -14.07 6.84 -19.14
CA PRO A 95 -12.72 6.42 -18.81
C PRO A 95 -11.81 6.46 -20.06
N LYS A 96 -10.73 7.21 -19.95
CA LYS A 96 -9.71 7.32 -20.98
C LYS A 96 -8.85 6.07 -20.96
N VAL A 97 -8.74 5.43 -22.12
CA VAL A 97 -7.80 4.33 -22.36
C VAL A 97 -6.65 4.89 -23.18
N HIS A 98 -5.45 4.89 -22.60
CA HIS A 98 -4.23 5.29 -23.31
C HIS A 98 -3.73 4.10 -24.11
N VAL A 99 -3.52 4.29 -25.41
CA VAL A 99 -2.95 3.25 -26.27
C VAL A 99 -1.48 3.58 -26.48
N LEU A 100 -0.60 2.77 -25.91
CA LEU A 100 0.84 3.01 -25.91
C LEU A 100 1.56 1.91 -26.69
N ARG A 101 2.48 2.30 -27.56
CA ARG A 101 3.40 1.36 -28.23
C ARG A 101 4.72 1.31 -27.48
N SER A 102 5.11 0.09 -27.11
CA SER A 102 6.42 -0.24 -26.58
C SER A 102 7.49 -0.08 -27.65
N GLU A 103 8.75 0.04 -27.22
CA GLU A 103 9.92 -0.05 -28.11
C GLU A 103 10.19 -1.50 -28.54
N ARG A 104 9.67 -2.48 -27.79
CA ARG A 104 9.75 -3.92 -28.13
C ARG A 104 8.72 -4.30 -29.17
N THR A 105 9.10 -5.19 -30.08
CA THR A 105 8.25 -5.84 -31.08
C THR A 105 7.30 -6.85 -30.44
N VAL A 106 6.27 -7.25 -31.18
CA VAL A 106 5.36 -8.33 -30.77
C VAL A 106 6.10 -9.64 -30.57
N ALA A 107 7.10 -9.93 -31.41
CA ALA A 107 7.90 -11.15 -31.26
C ALA A 107 8.68 -11.18 -29.94
N GLU A 108 9.28 -10.05 -29.54
CA GLU A 108 9.97 -9.91 -28.25
C GLU A 108 9.00 -10.00 -27.08
N ILE A 109 7.84 -9.33 -27.15
CA ILE A 109 6.79 -9.42 -26.12
C ILE A 109 6.26 -10.86 -25.97
N ARG A 110 6.21 -11.62 -27.07
CA ARG A 110 5.75 -13.02 -27.08
C ARG A 110 6.86 -14.05 -26.87
N ASP A 111 8.08 -13.63 -26.55
CA ASP A 111 9.18 -14.56 -26.30
C ASP A 111 8.83 -15.52 -25.15
N LEU A 112 9.03 -16.82 -25.40
CA LEU A 112 8.75 -17.87 -24.41
C LEU A 112 9.64 -17.75 -23.17
N ASP A 113 10.85 -17.20 -23.30
CA ASP A 113 11.75 -17.02 -22.16
C ASP A 113 11.25 -15.96 -21.18
N ILE A 114 10.39 -15.03 -21.61
CA ILE A 114 9.81 -13.98 -20.75
C ILE A 114 8.37 -14.28 -20.32
N ALA A 115 7.73 -15.30 -20.90
CA ALA A 115 6.36 -15.67 -20.56
C ALA A 115 6.26 -16.17 -19.11
N GLN A 116 5.50 -15.47 -18.27
CA GLN A 116 5.43 -15.74 -16.82
C GLN A 116 4.99 -17.18 -16.49
N GLN A 117 4.09 -17.73 -17.29
CA GLN A 117 3.54 -19.08 -17.08
C GLN A 117 4.46 -20.21 -17.59
N ASN A 118 5.57 -19.89 -18.27
CA ASN A 118 6.50 -20.89 -18.78
C ASN A 118 7.43 -21.38 -17.65
N PRO A 119 7.35 -22.66 -17.22
CA PRO A 119 8.24 -23.19 -16.18
C PRO A 119 9.72 -23.22 -16.60
N ASN A 120 10.00 -23.16 -17.91
CA ASN A 120 11.36 -23.13 -18.46
C ASN A 120 11.82 -21.71 -18.82
N GLY A 121 11.00 -20.69 -18.57
CA GLY A 121 11.34 -19.31 -18.89
C GLY A 121 12.48 -18.79 -18.03
N LYS A 122 13.43 -18.08 -18.63
CA LYS A 122 14.65 -17.58 -17.96
C LYS A 122 14.55 -16.14 -17.49
N ARG A 123 13.61 -15.38 -18.04
CA ARG A 123 13.46 -13.92 -17.89
C ARG A 123 11.99 -13.54 -17.63
N THR A 124 11.27 -14.37 -16.86
CA THR A 124 9.81 -14.28 -16.64
C THR A 124 9.32 -12.99 -15.97
N GLY A 125 10.24 -12.14 -15.47
CA GLY A 125 9.94 -10.80 -14.96
C GLY A 125 9.98 -9.69 -16.03
N GLU A 126 10.54 -9.92 -17.21
CA GLU A 126 10.86 -8.85 -18.17
C GLU A 126 9.63 -8.15 -18.76
N LEU A 127 8.47 -8.82 -18.82
CA LEU A 127 7.20 -8.18 -19.22
C LEU A 127 6.82 -7.01 -18.30
N TRP A 128 7.15 -7.09 -17.01
CA TRP A 128 6.97 -5.97 -16.08
C TRP A 128 7.82 -4.77 -16.48
N ASP A 129 9.11 -4.99 -16.77
CA ASP A 129 10.04 -3.93 -17.13
C ASP A 129 9.64 -3.25 -18.45
N ILE A 130 9.21 -4.02 -19.44
CA ILE A 130 8.72 -3.50 -20.73
C ILE A 130 7.50 -2.59 -20.51
N ALA A 131 6.52 -3.04 -19.71
CA ALA A 131 5.34 -2.24 -19.40
C ALA A 131 5.70 -0.99 -18.58
N TYR A 132 6.56 -1.14 -17.56
CA TYR A 132 6.99 -0.07 -16.68
C TYR A 132 7.69 1.05 -17.46
N GLN A 133 8.68 0.72 -18.29
CA GLN A 133 9.41 1.69 -19.11
C GLN A 133 8.47 2.47 -20.04
N THR A 134 7.51 1.79 -20.67
CA THR A 134 6.55 2.42 -21.58
C THR A 134 5.61 3.38 -20.83
N VAL A 135 5.14 2.97 -19.64
CA VAL A 135 4.26 3.77 -18.78
C VAL A 135 5.00 4.96 -18.17
N GLU A 136 6.23 4.76 -17.71
CA GLU A 136 7.09 5.80 -17.13
C GLU A 136 7.38 6.93 -18.12
N LYS A 137 7.73 6.56 -19.37
CA LYS A 137 7.96 7.52 -20.45
C LYS A 137 6.72 8.39 -20.75
N HIS A 138 5.53 7.82 -20.65
CA HIS A 138 4.27 8.52 -20.94
C HIS A 138 3.77 9.39 -19.78
N PHE A 139 3.85 8.89 -18.54
CA PHE A 139 3.31 9.56 -17.36
C PHE A 139 4.36 10.32 -16.53
N ALA A 140 5.50 10.68 -17.13
CA ALA A 140 6.63 11.35 -16.48
C ALA A 140 6.17 12.32 -15.37
N PRO A 141 6.71 12.17 -14.14
CA PRO A 141 6.12 12.78 -12.97
C PRO A 141 6.30 14.30 -13.04
N LYS A 142 5.22 15.05 -12.76
CA LYS A 142 5.32 16.52 -12.70
C LYS A 142 5.97 17.00 -11.42
N THR A 143 5.95 16.17 -10.37
CA THR A 143 6.57 16.44 -9.07
C THR A 143 7.18 15.17 -8.50
N ILE A 144 8.19 15.31 -7.64
CA ILE A 144 8.88 14.18 -6.99
C ILE A 144 8.00 13.32 -6.07
N TYR A 145 6.78 13.78 -5.73
CA TYR A 145 5.86 13.09 -4.82
C TYR A 145 4.61 12.54 -5.52
N GLU A 146 4.47 12.73 -6.84
CA GLU A 146 3.28 12.33 -7.57
C GLU A 146 3.28 10.82 -7.81
N LYS A 147 2.36 10.08 -7.19
CA LYS A 147 2.13 8.67 -7.54
C LYS A 147 1.15 8.53 -8.71
N LYS A 148 1.43 7.58 -9.60
CA LYS A 148 0.55 7.16 -10.70
C LYS A 148 0.07 5.74 -10.45
N TYR A 149 -1.22 5.51 -10.63
CA TYR A 149 -1.85 4.19 -10.52
C TYR A 149 -2.28 3.76 -11.91
N VAL A 150 -1.83 2.60 -12.39
CA VAL A 150 -1.98 2.21 -13.80
C VAL A 150 -2.42 0.75 -13.93
N ALA A 151 -3.47 0.49 -14.70
CA ALA A 151 -3.84 -0.85 -15.15
C ALA A 151 -3.41 -1.01 -16.61
N VAL A 152 -2.50 -1.95 -16.89
CA VAL A 152 -1.95 -2.19 -18.24
C VAL A 152 -2.46 -3.50 -18.81
N LEU A 153 -3.24 -3.41 -19.88
CA LEU A 153 -3.65 -4.55 -20.68
C LEU A 153 -2.66 -4.73 -21.84
N ILE A 154 -1.88 -5.81 -21.84
CA ILE A 154 -0.99 -6.16 -22.95
C ILE A 154 -1.83 -6.79 -24.06
N LEU A 155 -2.03 -6.07 -25.16
CA LEU A 155 -2.95 -6.52 -26.23
C LEU A 155 -2.38 -7.66 -27.06
N ASP A 156 -1.06 -7.75 -27.11
CA ASP A 156 -0.38 -8.75 -27.92
C ASP A 156 -0.29 -10.11 -27.22
N SER A 157 -0.97 -10.35 -26.09
CA SER A 157 -0.99 -11.68 -25.49
C SER A 157 -1.66 -12.70 -26.43
N LYS A 158 -1.08 -13.89 -26.53
CA LYS A 158 -1.55 -14.93 -27.45
C LYS A 158 -1.29 -16.35 -26.92
N TRP A 159 -2.25 -17.23 -27.13
CA TRP A 159 -2.07 -18.65 -26.89
C TRP A 159 -1.12 -19.28 -27.91
N ASP A 160 0.01 -19.81 -27.44
CA ASP A 160 0.91 -20.61 -28.27
C ASP A 160 0.58 -22.10 -28.13
N THR A 161 -0.05 -22.67 -29.16
CA THR A 161 -0.52 -24.06 -29.14
C THR A 161 0.61 -25.09 -29.13
N SER A 162 1.81 -24.72 -29.59
CA SER A 162 2.97 -25.62 -29.58
C SER A 162 3.54 -25.82 -28.18
N SER A 163 3.71 -24.74 -27.43
CA SER A 163 4.26 -24.77 -26.07
C SER A 163 3.20 -24.93 -24.99
N ASN A 164 1.91 -24.73 -25.32
CA ASN A 164 0.81 -24.63 -24.37
C ASN A 164 1.05 -23.52 -23.32
N VAL A 165 1.57 -22.37 -23.77
CA VAL A 165 1.85 -21.20 -22.93
C VAL A 165 1.11 -19.99 -23.51
N ILE A 166 0.58 -19.14 -22.63
CA ILE A 166 0.10 -17.82 -23.02
C ILE A 166 1.31 -16.87 -23.11
N THR A 167 1.74 -16.59 -24.34
CA THR A 167 2.81 -15.64 -24.64
C THR A 167 2.34 -14.19 -24.49
N GLY A 168 3.23 -13.27 -24.15
CA GLY A 168 2.87 -11.86 -23.94
C GLY A 168 1.90 -11.62 -22.78
N HIS A 169 1.79 -12.56 -21.85
CA HIS A 169 0.96 -12.46 -20.66
C HIS A 169 1.81 -12.60 -19.40
N ALA A 170 1.61 -11.65 -18.50
CA ALA A 170 1.96 -11.76 -17.09
C ALA A 170 0.80 -11.18 -16.27
N ALA A 171 0.53 -11.78 -15.12
CA ALA A 171 -0.32 -11.24 -14.06
C ALA A 171 0.62 -10.84 -12.93
N LEU A 172 0.95 -9.54 -12.88
CA LEU A 172 1.89 -8.96 -11.91
C LEU A 172 1.39 -7.59 -11.49
N GLY A 173 1.54 -7.29 -10.21
CA GLY A 173 1.14 -6.01 -9.64
C GLY A 173 2.06 -5.58 -8.51
N GLY A 174 2.20 -4.26 -8.35
CA GLY A 174 3.06 -3.68 -7.32
C GLY A 174 3.44 -2.24 -7.62
N GLY A 175 4.56 -1.80 -7.06
CA GLY A 175 5.03 -0.43 -7.20
C GLY A 175 6.54 -0.30 -7.36
N SER A 176 6.97 0.60 -8.24
CA SER A 176 8.36 1.01 -8.39
C SER A 176 8.41 2.52 -8.66
N GLY A 177 9.33 3.22 -8.00
CA GLY A 177 9.42 4.68 -8.07
C GLY A 177 8.08 5.36 -7.79
N PHE A 178 7.60 6.12 -8.77
CA PHE A 178 6.34 6.86 -8.69
C PHE A 178 5.15 6.13 -9.32
N ILE A 179 5.35 4.95 -9.92
CA ILE A 179 4.30 4.17 -10.57
C ILE A 179 3.89 3.00 -9.69
N GLN A 180 2.59 2.84 -9.50
CA GLN A 180 1.94 1.65 -8.99
C GLN A 180 1.14 1.05 -10.15
N MET A 181 1.39 -0.21 -10.50
CA MET A 181 0.89 -0.80 -11.73
C MET A 181 0.46 -2.23 -11.51
N GLY A 182 -0.64 -2.62 -12.19
CA GLY A 182 -1.01 -4.00 -12.44
C GLY A 182 -0.98 -4.27 -13.94
N ILE A 183 -0.34 -5.35 -14.38
CA ILE A 183 -0.28 -5.76 -15.78
C ILE A 183 -1.05 -7.06 -15.98
N PHE A 184 -1.74 -7.18 -17.10
CA PHE A 184 -2.48 -8.38 -17.46
C PHE A 184 -2.53 -8.56 -18.98
N GLY A 185 -2.68 -9.81 -19.42
CA GLY A 185 -2.71 -10.15 -20.84
C GLY A 185 -4.11 -10.17 -21.43
N SER A 186 -4.25 -9.86 -22.72
CA SER A 186 -5.56 -9.81 -23.39
C SER A 186 -6.08 -11.17 -23.89
N HIS A 187 -5.45 -12.30 -23.56
CA HIS A 187 -5.79 -13.62 -24.09
C HIS A 187 -7.25 -14.04 -23.85
N SER A 188 -7.86 -13.57 -22.76
CA SER A 188 -9.27 -13.85 -22.41
C SER A 188 -10.26 -12.78 -22.90
N LEU A 189 -9.79 -11.70 -23.54
CA LEU A 189 -10.61 -10.53 -23.90
C LEU A 189 -11.77 -10.89 -24.85
N HIS A 190 -11.63 -11.96 -25.64
CA HIS A 190 -12.70 -12.48 -26.50
C HIS A 190 -13.98 -12.87 -25.73
N THR A 191 -13.89 -13.11 -24.42
CA THR A 191 -15.04 -13.48 -23.56
C THR A 191 -15.65 -12.30 -22.80
N TRP A 192 -14.93 -11.17 -22.68
CA TRP A 192 -15.35 -10.04 -21.86
C TRP A 192 -16.54 -9.30 -22.49
N PRO A 193 -17.44 -8.71 -21.68
CA PRO A 193 -18.55 -7.91 -22.20
C PRO A 193 -18.01 -6.63 -22.84
N ALA A 194 -18.56 -6.24 -24.01
CA ALA A 194 -18.22 -4.96 -24.64
C ALA A 194 -19.16 -3.84 -24.18
N PHE A 195 -20.39 -4.22 -23.81
CA PHE A 195 -21.46 -3.34 -23.34
C PHE A 195 -22.10 -3.89 -22.05
N ILE A 196 -22.86 -3.05 -21.36
CA ILE A 196 -23.58 -3.41 -20.13
C ILE A 196 -24.59 -4.54 -20.38
N GLU A 197 -25.19 -4.57 -21.57
CA GLU A 197 -26.12 -5.64 -21.95
C GLU A 197 -25.43 -6.99 -22.18
N ASP A 198 -24.12 -7.00 -22.38
CA ASP A 198 -23.33 -8.22 -22.56
C ASP A 198 -22.88 -8.82 -21.24
N VAL A 199 -23.01 -8.12 -20.10
CA VAL A 199 -22.46 -8.57 -18.81
C VAL A 199 -23.02 -9.92 -18.39
N ILE A 200 -24.36 -10.07 -18.37
CA ILE A 200 -24.99 -11.34 -18.01
C ILE A 200 -24.70 -12.42 -19.06
N PRO A 201 -24.85 -12.18 -20.38
CA PRO A 201 -24.44 -13.13 -21.41
C PRO A 201 -23.00 -13.63 -21.25
N SER A 202 -22.02 -12.74 -21.06
CA SER A 202 -20.61 -13.10 -20.89
C SER A 202 -20.38 -13.95 -19.64
N PHE A 203 -21.01 -13.61 -18.51
CA PHE A 203 -20.87 -14.37 -17.26
C PHE A 203 -21.71 -15.66 -17.19
N THR A 204 -22.45 -15.99 -18.25
CA THR A 204 -23.25 -17.22 -18.33
C THR A 204 -22.99 -18.05 -19.58
N ASP A 205 -22.12 -17.59 -20.50
CA ASP A 205 -21.76 -18.26 -21.75
C ASP A 205 -21.04 -19.60 -21.50
N CYS A 206 -21.77 -20.69 -21.69
CA CYS A 206 -21.29 -22.07 -21.54
C CYS A 206 -20.48 -22.60 -22.73
N THR A 207 -20.16 -21.77 -23.73
CA THR A 207 -19.36 -22.19 -24.89
C THR A 207 -18.03 -22.75 -24.39
N ARG A 208 -17.68 -23.95 -24.86
CA ARG A 208 -16.44 -24.64 -24.45
C ARG A 208 -15.23 -24.00 -25.11
N ILE A 209 -14.15 -23.88 -24.32
CA ILE A 209 -12.86 -23.45 -24.85
C ILE A 209 -12.25 -24.56 -25.68
N ASP A 210 -11.86 -24.21 -26.91
CA ASP A 210 -11.07 -25.07 -27.79
C ASP A 210 -9.60 -24.69 -27.68
N THR A 211 -8.82 -25.51 -26.97
CA THR A 211 -7.39 -25.27 -26.72
C THR A 211 -6.51 -25.42 -27.95
N ARG A 212 -7.08 -25.81 -29.09
CA ARG A 212 -6.42 -25.71 -30.40
C ARG A 212 -6.41 -24.29 -30.95
N ILE A 213 -7.16 -23.37 -30.34
CA ILE A 213 -7.36 -21.99 -30.81
C ILE A 213 -7.00 -20.98 -29.71
N VAL A 214 -7.56 -21.13 -28.51
CA VAL A 214 -7.41 -20.18 -27.39
C VAL A 214 -7.12 -20.89 -26.07
N ALA A 215 -6.50 -20.18 -25.13
CA ALA A 215 -6.04 -20.76 -23.88
C ALA A 215 -7.17 -21.19 -22.92
N ASN A 216 -6.98 -22.34 -22.27
CA ASN A 216 -7.64 -22.67 -21.00
C ASN A 216 -6.66 -22.29 -19.87
N ASP A 217 -6.65 -20.99 -19.55
CA ASP A 217 -5.74 -20.38 -18.58
C ASP A 217 -5.73 -21.13 -17.25
N ALA A 218 -4.52 -21.57 -16.88
CA ALA A 218 -4.21 -22.41 -15.72
C ALA A 218 -5.11 -23.66 -15.54
N GLY A 219 -5.71 -24.16 -16.62
CA GLY A 219 -6.65 -25.29 -16.61
C GLY A 219 -8.00 -24.99 -15.94
N GLN A 220 -8.33 -23.72 -15.71
CA GLN A 220 -9.47 -23.28 -14.90
C GLN A 220 -10.55 -22.49 -15.65
N SER A 221 -10.37 -22.30 -16.95
CA SER A 221 -11.26 -21.57 -17.86
C SER A 221 -11.71 -22.46 -19.02
N GLY A 222 -12.31 -23.63 -18.76
CA GLY A 222 -12.76 -24.54 -19.83
C GLY A 222 -14.04 -24.09 -20.56
N SER A 223 -14.66 -22.99 -20.15
CA SER A 223 -15.77 -22.32 -20.82
C SER A 223 -15.61 -20.80 -20.82
N TYR A 224 -16.40 -20.13 -21.66
CA TYR A 224 -16.28 -18.67 -21.87
C TYR A 224 -16.62 -17.88 -20.61
N TRP A 225 -17.63 -18.29 -19.83
CA TRP A 225 -17.92 -17.60 -18.57
C TRP A 225 -16.79 -17.76 -17.54
N GLU A 226 -16.14 -18.93 -17.47
CA GLU A 226 -15.01 -19.16 -16.57
C GLU A 226 -13.78 -18.34 -17.00
N ALA A 227 -13.53 -18.25 -18.31
CA ALA A 227 -12.50 -17.37 -18.89
C ALA A 227 -12.81 -15.88 -18.62
N CYS A 228 -14.08 -15.47 -18.68
CA CYS A 228 -14.50 -14.11 -18.36
C CYS A 228 -14.24 -13.76 -16.89
N CYS A 229 -14.59 -14.67 -15.96
CA CYS A 229 -14.29 -14.49 -14.53
C CYS A 229 -12.78 -14.38 -14.27
N ILE A 230 -11.99 -15.30 -14.83
CA ILE A 230 -10.53 -15.30 -14.66
C ILE A 230 -9.94 -14.01 -15.24
N GLY A 231 -10.28 -13.64 -16.48
CA GLY A 231 -9.72 -12.45 -17.11
C GLY A 231 -10.02 -11.15 -16.37
N ILE A 232 -11.30 -10.89 -16.08
CA ILE A 232 -11.70 -9.64 -15.43
C ILE A 232 -11.26 -9.60 -13.97
N GLY A 233 -11.40 -10.71 -13.25
CA GLY A 233 -11.14 -10.75 -11.81
C GLY A 233 -9.66 -10.92 -11.46
N ALA A 234 -8.88 -11.69 -12.21
CA ALA A 234 -7.43 -11.75 -12.00
C ALA A 234 -6.77 -10.41 -12.38
N PHE A 235 -7.28 -9.69 -13.38
CA PHE A 235 -6.76 -8.35 -13.63
C PHE A 235 -7.15 -7.37 -12.50
N LEU A 236 -8.34 -7.50 -11.90
CA LEU A 236 -8.70 -6.73 -10.71
C LEU A 236 -7.80 -7.05 -9.50
N HIS A 237 -7.35 -8.29 -9.35
CA HIS A 237 -6.34 -8.67 -8.36
C HIS A 237 -5.03 -7.87 -8.57
N GLU A 238 -4.53 -7.79 -9.80
CA GLU A 238 -3.32 -6.98 -10.09
C GLU A 238 -3.54 -5.48 -9.87
N VAL A 239 -4.74 -4.97 -10.14
CA VAL A 239 -5.14 -3.61 -9.79
C VAL A 239 -5.18 -3.42 -8.26
N GLY A 240 -5.58 -4.44 -7.50
CA GLY A 240 -5.51 -4.46 -6.04
C GLY A 240 -4.07 -4.29 -5.53
N HIS A 241 -3.11 -5.00 -6.12
CA HIS A 241 -1.68 -4.81 -5.83
C HIS A 241 -1.22 -3.38 -6.13
N ALA A 242 -1.65 -2.76 -7.23
CA ALA A 242 -1.36 -1.36 -7.52
C ALA A 242 -1.93 -0.40 -6.46
N PHE A 243 -2.98 -0.77 -5.74
CA PHE A 243 -3.52 -0.01 -4.60
C PHE A 243 -2.93 -0.42 -3.24
N GLY A 244 -1.91 -1.28 -3.22
CA GLY A 244 -1.20 -1.67 -2.00
C GLY A 244 -1.84 -2.84 -1.23
N CYS A 245 -2.75 -3.59 -1.85
CA CYS A 245 -3.26 -4.84 -1.29
C CYS A 245 -2.21 -5.96 -1.47
N PRO A 246 -1.76 -6.64 -0.40
CA PRO A 246 -0.98 -7.87 -0.52
C PRO A 246 -1.89 -9.06 -0.80
N HIS A 247 -1.31 -10.25 -1.00
CA HIS A 247 -2.10 -11.49 -0.89
C HIS A 247 -2.68 -11.63 0.51
N GLN A 248 -3.92 -12.12 0.58
CA GLN A 248 -4.69 -12.32 1.80
C GLN A 248 -5.02 -13.81 1.99
N PRO A 249 -5.50 -14.25 3.16
CA PRO A 249 -5.91 -15.64 3.35
C PRO A 249 -7.07 -16.09 2.45
N ASP A 250 -7.94 -15.15 2.06
CA ASP A 250 -9.10 -15.38 1.20
C ASP A 250 -9.43 -14.14 0.35
N GLY A 251 -10.45 -14.25 -0.50
CA GLY A 251 -10.95 -13.15 -1.33
C GLY A 251 -10.18 -12.95 -2.64
N ILE A 252 -10.47 -11.84 -3.32
CA ILE A 252 -9.96 -11.57 -4.67
C ILE A 252 -8.44 -11.39 -4.74
N MET A 253 -7.81 -11.03 -3.62
CA MET A 253 -6.34 -10.97 -3.50
C MET A 253 -5.68 -12.35 -3.38
N VAL A 254 -6.46 -13.41 -3.53
CA VAL A 254 -6.01 -14.75 -3.93
C VAL A 254 -6.96 -15.24 -5.02
N ARG A 255 -7.15 -16.55 -5.16
CA ARG A 255 -7.80 -17.15 -6.34
C ARG A 255 -9.33 -17.11 -6.34
N ASP A 256 -9.95 -16.24 -5.53
CA ASP A 256 -11.40 -16.18 -5.39
C ASP A 256 -12.09 -15.47 -6.57
N TYR A 257 -11.33 -14.75 -7.42
CA TYR A 257 -11.86 -14.12 -8.63
C TYR A 257 -12.50 -15.10 -9.63
N ILE A 258 -12.24 -16.40 -9.53
CA ILE A 258 -12.83 -17.43 -10.41
C ILE A 258 -14.35 -17.57 -10.27
N LYS A 259 -14.93 -16.96 -9.23
CA LYS A 259 -16.37 -16.88 -8.96
C LYS A 259 -16.90 -15.44 -9.00
N LEU A 260 -16.17 -14.51 -9.63
CA LEU A 260 -16.53 -13.08 -9.74
C LEU A 260 -17.94 -12.88 -10.33
N ASN A 261 -18.34 -13.71 -11.29
CA ASN A 261 -19.67 -13.69 -11.91
C ASN A 261 -20.81 -13.66 -10.88
N ARG A 262 -20.65 -14.34 -9.74
CA ARG A 262 -21.70 -14.46 -8.72
C ARG A 262 -22.14 -13.13 -8.14
N SER A 263 -21.31 -12.09 -8.23
CA SER A 263 -21.66 -10.71 -7.83
C SER A 263 -22.54 -9.99 -8.87
N PHE A 264 -22.71 -10.57 -10.07
CA PHE A 264 -23.40 -9.96 -11.20
C PHE A 264 -24.57 -10.81 -11.72
N VAL A 265 -24.64 -12.10 -11.37
CA VAL A 265 -25.67 -13.03 -11.85
C VAL A 265 -26.41 -13.69 -10.70
N MET A 266 -27.68 -14.04 -10.91
CA MET A 266 -28.49 -14.75 -9.90
C MET A 266 -28.27 -16.26 -9.90
N ARG A 267 -27.76 -16.83 -11.00
CA ARG A 267 -27.52 -18.26 -11.19
C ARG A 267 -26.19 -18.49 -11.87
N GLU A 268 -25.46 -19.49 -11.43
CA GLU A 268 -24.18 -19.85 -12.01
C GLU A 268 -24.35 -21.01 -13.00
N SER A 269 -23.69 -20.88 -14.15
CA SER A 269 -23.65 -21.91 -15.20
C SER A 269 -22.86 -23.16 -14.76
N TYR A 270 -22.97 -24.25 -15.52
CA TYR A 270 -22.15 -25.44 -15.26
C TYR A 270 -20.66 -25.09 -15.27
N SER A 271 -19.95 -25.49 -14.21
CA SER A 271 -18.51 -25.27 -14.07
C SER A 271 -17.75 -26.43 -14.68
N THR A 272 -16.98 -26.12 -15.72
CA THR A 272 -16.17 -27.13 -16.41
C THR A 272 -14.95 -27.50 -15.58
N ARG A 273 -14.41 -26.53 -14.83
CA ARG A 273 -13.29 -26.67 -13.89
C ARG A 273 -13.61 -27.67 -12.79
N THR A 274 -14.78 -27.56 -12.15
CA THR A 274 -15.18 -28.42 -11.01
C THR A 274 -16.04 -29.61 -11.43
N LYS A 275 -16.43 -29.68 -12.71
CA LYS A 275 -17.34 -30.70 -13.26
C LYS A 275 -18.65 -30.83 -12.47
N ALA A 276 -19.20 -29.70 -12.04
CA ALA A 276 -20.39 -29.65 -11.20
C ALA A 276 -21.42 -28.66 -11.77
N PRO A 277 -22.72 -28.88 -11.53
CA PRO A 277 -23.73 -27.86 -11.73
C PRO A 277 -23.36 -26.60 -10.95
N GLY A 278 -23.53 -25.43 -11.58
CA GLY A 278 -23.41 -24.17 -10.86
C GLY A 278 -24.55 -23.95 -9.87
N LEU A 279 -24.40 -22.93 -9.04
CA LEU A 279 -25.40 -22.55 -8.05
C LEU A 279 -26.73 -22.18 -8.71
N ARG A 280 -27.82 -22.78 -8.20
CA ARG A 280 -29.20 -22.46 -8.63
C ARG A 280 -29.64 -21.06 -8.21
N LEU A 281 -29.08 -20.56 -7.11
CA LEU A 281 -29.25 -19.21 -6.60
C LEU A 281 -27.92 -18.79 -5.97
N CYS A 282 -27.33 -17.72 -6.46
CA CYS A 282 -26.15 -17.12 -5.85
C CYS A 282 -26.59 -16.26 -4.67
N MET A 283 -26.04 -16.54 -3.49
CA MET A 283 -26.27 -15.77 -2.27
C MET A 283 -25.04 -14.93 -1.93
N PRO A 284 -25.16 -13.89 -1.08
CA PRO A 284 -24.03 -13.03 -0.72
C PRO A 284 -22.80 -13.79 -0.20
N GLN A 285 -22.99 -14.89 0.54
CA GLN A 285 -21.88 -15.73 1.02
C GLN A 285 -21.15 -16.51 -0.08
N ASP A 286 -21.77 -16.66 -1.25
CA ASP A 286 -21.20 -17.37 -2.40
C ASP A 286 -20.35 -16.47 -3.30
N GLU A 287 -20.53 -15.15 -3.17
CA GLU A 287 -19.88 -14.12 -3.97
C GLU A 287 -18.37 -14.05 -3.70
N CYS A 288 -17.63 -13.54 -4.70
CA CYS A 288 -16.25 -13.15 -4.49
C CYS A 288 -16.22 -11.88 -3.64
N HIS A 289 -15.27 -11.76 -2.71
CA HIS A 289 -15.18 -10.58 -1.85
C HIS A 289 -13.77 -9.98 -1.79
N TRP A 290 -13.69 -8.71 -1.39
CA TRP A 290 -12.43 -8.13 -0.89
C TRP A 290 -12.25 -8.54 0.57
N HIS A 291 -11.06 -9.03 0.94
CA HIS A 291 -10.79 -9.35 2.34
C HIS A 291 -10.92 -8.10 3.22
N ARG A 292 -11.30 -8.25 4.49
CA ARG A 292 -11.56 -7.12 5.40
C ARG A 292 -10.38 -6.15 5.50
N LEU A 293 -9.15 -6.66 5.44
CA LEU A 293 -7.94 -5.85 5.46
C LEU A 293 -7.72 -5.05 4.16
N ASP A 294 -8.21 -5.52 3.02
CA ASP A 294 -8.17 -4.77 1.75
C ASP A 294 -9.20 -3.64 1.75
N ILE A 295 -10.39 -3.92 2.29
CA ILE A 295 -11.44 -2.91 2.52
C ILE A 295 -10.90 -1.78 3.41
N LEU A 296 -10.16 -2.10 4.49
CA LEU A 296 -9.53 -1.10 5.35
C LEU A 296 -8.46 -0.31 4.59
N ARG A 297 -7.63 -0.96 3.76
CA ARG A 297 -6.68 -0.26 2.89
C ARG A 297 -7.40 0.73 1.97
N PHE A 298 -8.48 0.32 1.30
CA PHE A 298 -9.27 1.20 0.45
C PHE A 298 -9.92 2.35 1.21
N ARG A 299 -10.34 2.16 2.47
CA ARG A 299 -10.92 3.22 3.29
C ARG A 299 -9.97 4.41 3.45
N PHE A 300 -8.66 4.17 3.54
CA PHE A 300 -7.63 5.20 3.76
C PHE A 300 -6.74 5.47 2.54
N HIS A 301 -6.96 4.77 1.43
CA HIS A 301 -6.18 4.95 0.21
C HIS A 301 -6.60 6.24 -0.54
N PRO A 302 -5.66 7.09 -1.02
CA PRO A 302 -5.98 8.36 -1.69
C PRO A 302 -6.90 8.24 -2.90
N CYS A 303 -6.75 7.19 -3.73
CA CYS A 303 -7.61 6.97 -4.91
C CYS A 303 -9.08 6.73 -4.57
N PHE A 304 -9.36 6.31 -3.33
CA PHE A 304 -10.71 5.99 -2.87
C PHE A 304 -11.31 7.13 -2.04
N LYS A 305 -10.63 8.27 -1.91
CA LYS A 305 -11.11 9.43 -1.14
C LYS A 305 -12.52 9.84 -1.58
N SER A 306 -13.39 10.10 -0.61
CA SER A 306 -14.75 10.62 -0.82
C SER A 306 -14.83 12.10 -0.46
N THR A 307 -15.79 12.84 -1.02
CA THR A 307 -16.06 14.23 -0.63
C THR A 307 -16.56 14.36 0.81
N SER A 308 -17.10 13.28 1.38
CA SER A 308 -17.54 13.21 2.78
C SER A 308 -16.41 12.94 3.77
N ASP A 309 -15.17 12.74 3.31
CA ASP A 309 -14.05 12.46 4.18
C ASP A 309 -13.54 13.72 4.90
N PRO A 310 -13.25 13.64 6.21
CA PRO A 310 -12.58 14.73 6.89
C PRO A 310 -11.20 15.04 6.26
N PRO A 311 -10.81 16.32 6.16
CA PRO A 311 -9.54 16.73 5.54
C PRO A 311 -8.30 16.05 6.14
N PHE A 312 -8.31 15.76 7.45
CA PHE A 312 -7.18 15.18 8.18
C PHE A 312 -6.91 13.70 7.87
N LEU A 313 -7.83 12.99 7.21
CA LEU A 313 -7.67 11.54 6.91
C LEU A 313 -6.48 11.22 6.00
N PHE A 314 -5.85 12.23 5.42
CA PHE A 314 -4.71 12.08 4.53
C PHE A 314 -3.50 12.91 4.96
N GLU A 315 -3.49 13.37 6.22
CA GLU A 315 -2.29 13.95 6.84
C GLU A 315 -1.31 12.81 7.08
N SER A 316 -0.13 12.87 6.44
CA SER A 316 0.90 11.84 6.56
C SER A 316 1.25 11.62 8.03
N ASP A 317 0.98 10.42 8.53
CA ASP A 317 1.26 10.05 9.91
C ASP A 317 2.47 9.12 9.99
N LYS A 318 3.25 9.26 11.08
CA LYS A 318 4.45 8.45 11.34
C LYS A 318 4.39 7.93 12.77
N PRO A 319 3.63 6.83 12.99
CA PRO A 319 3.47 6.28 14.33
C PRO A 319 4.82 5.94 14.97
N GLN A 320 4.91 6.14 16.28
CA GLN A 320 6.05 5.73 17.10
C GLN A 320 5.66 4.55 17.98
N VAL A 321 6.64 3.71 18.31
CA VAL A 321 6.46 2.50 19.12
C VAL A 321 7.33 2.58 20.36
N TYR A 322 6.72 2.34 21.52
CA TYR A 322 7.36 2.39 22.84
C TYR A 322 7.13 1.08 23.60
N GLY A 323 8.19 0.30 23.81
CA GLY A 323 8.17 -0.87 24.68
C GLY A 323 8.06 -0.48 26.15
N VAL A 324 7.20 -1.18 26.90
CA VAL A 324 6.97 -0.90 28.33
C VAL A 324 7.14 -2.12 29.23
N GLY A 325 7.77 -3.17 28.72
CA GLY A 325 8.15 -4.39 29.43
C GLY A 325 7.14 -5.53 29.26
N VAL A 326 5.84 -5.23 29.21
CA VAL A 326 4.76 -6.24 29.04
C VAL A 326 3.87 -5.96 27.84
N ALA A 327 4.11 -4.84 27.16
CA ALA A 327 3.32 -4.32 26.05
C ALA A 327 4.18 -3.37 25.21
N ALA A 328 3.67 -3.02 24.04
CA ALA A 328 4.12 -1.83 23.32
C ALA A 328 2.98 -0.81 23.26
N ILE A 329 3.31 0.48 23.38
CA ILE A 329 2.38 1.59 23.20
C ILE A 329 2.71 2.25 21.87
N ILE A 330 1.70 2.33 21.00
CA ILE A 330 1.79 2.93 19.68
C ILE A 330 1.19 4.33 19.78
N VAL A 331 2.01 5.33 19.49
CA VAL A 331 1.61 6.73 19.50
C VAL A 331 1.46 7.22 18.06
N SER A 332 0.27 7.69 17.71
CA SER A 332 -0.10 8.13 16.37
C SER A 332 -0.87 9.44 16.44
N SER A 333 -0.54 10.39 15.55
CA SER A 333 -1.20 11.70 15.51
C SER A 333 -2.65 11.61 15.00
N THR A 334 -2.90 10.68 14.09
CA THR A 334 -4.21 10.46 13.47
C THR A 334 -5.02 9.33 14.12
N GLY A 335 -4.37 8.48 14.92
CA GLY A 335 -4.93 7.27 15.51
C GLY A 335 -4.57 6.02 14.71
N VAL A 336 -4.40 4.89 15.42
CA VAL A 336 -4.20 3.58 14.79
C VAL A 336 -5.51 3.11 14.18
N ALA A 337 -5.46 2.62 12.93
CA ALA A 337 -6.61 2.10 12.20
C ALA A 337 -6.72 0.57 12.35
N TRP A 338 -5.63 -0.16 12.10
CA TRP A 338 -5.55 -1.60 12.33
C TRP A 338 -4.10 -2.08 12.54
N VAL A 339 -3.95 -3.31 13.01
CA VAL A 339 -2.66 -3.97 13.24
C VAL A 339 -2.71 -5.37 12.68
N GLU A 340 -1.74 -5.74 11.86
CA GLU A 340 -1.60 -7.07 11.26
C GLU A 340 -0.50 -7.85 11.99
N ILE A 341 -0.74 -9.15 12.22
CA ILE A 341 0.17 -10.05 12.93
C ILE A 341 0.73 -11.06 11.95
N TYR A 342 2.05 -11.08 11.81
CA TYR A 342 2.77 -11.94 10.88
C TYR A 342 3.73 -12.87 11.60
N ILE A 343 3.85 -14.08 11.05
CA ILE A 343 4.90 -15.04 11.41
C ILE A 343 5.43 -15.61 10.09
N ASN A 344 6.75 -15.55 9.89
CA ASN A 344 7.41 -15.97 8.65
C ASN A 344 6.73 -15.37 7.39
N GLU A 345 6.47 -14.05 7.41
CA GLU A 345 5.76 -13.30 6.37
C GLU A 345 4.32 -13.78 6.05
N THR A 346 3.78 -14.74 6.80
CA THR A 346 2.40 -15.21 6.67
C THR A 346 1.50 -14.50 7.68
N LEU A 347 0.43 -13.88 7.19
CA LEU A 347 -0.58 -13.24 8.04
C LEU A 347 -1.26 -14.30 8.92
N GLN A 348 -1.15 -14.13 10.24
CA GLN A 348 -1.77 -15.02 11.24
C GLN A 348 -3.11 -14.49 11.72
N ASN A 349 -3.18 -13.18 11.99
CA ASN A 349 -4.37 -12.52 12.54
C ASN A 349 -4.26 -11.00 12.38
N TYR A 350 -5.28 -10.27 12.81
CA TYR A 350 -5.25 -8.81 12.89
C TYR A 350 -6.14 -8.27 14.03
N TYR A 351 -5.94 -6.99 14.33
CA TYR A 351 -6.79 -6.15 15.17
C TYR A 351 -7.35 -5.01 14.33
N GLU A 352 -8.66 -4.88 14.27
CA GLU A 352 -9.30 -3.68 13.75
C GLU A 352 -9.57 -2.71 14.90
N VAL A 353 -9.02 -1.50 14.82
CA VAL A 353 -9.16 -0.46 15.86
C VAL A 353 -10.17 0.60 15.43
N PHE A 354 -10.16 0.96 14.14
CA PHE A 354 -11.17 1.81 13.54
C PHE A 354 -12.59 1.20 13.72
N PRO A 355 -13.65 1.98 13.99
CA PRO A 355 -13.76 3.44 13.94
C PRO A 355 -13.29 4.20 15.19
N LYS A 356 -12.75 3.52 16.20
CA LYS A 356 -12.20 4.20 17.38
C LYS A 356 -10.95 4.99 16.99
N VAL A 357 -10.91 6.27 17.33
CA VAL A 357 -9.70 7.10 17.15
C VAL A 357 -8.79 6.90 18.36
N GLU A 358 -7.95 5.86 18.30
CA GLU A 358 -7.00 5.53 19.36
C GLU A 358 -5.61 6.07 19.02
N ARG A 359 -5.23 7.21 19.62
CA ARG A 359 -3.91 7.84 19.41
C ARG A 359 -2.80 7.21 20.24
N ASN A 360 -3.16 6.47 21.29
CA ASN A 360 -2.22 5.77 22.17
C ASN A 360 -2.71 4.33 22.34
N LEU A 361 -2.41 3.47 21.37
CA LEU A 361 -2.85 2.08 21.40
C LEU A 361 -1.85 1.24 22.18
N THR A 362 -2.29 0.64 23.28
CA THR A 362 -1.49 -0.35 24.02
C THR A 362 -1.78 -1.75 23.49
N ILE A 363 -0.75 -2.46 23.07
CA ILE A 363 -0.83 -3.87 22.63
C ILE A 363 0.00 -4.71 23.58
N SER A 364 -0.65 -5.60 24.34
CA SER A 364 0.06 -6.43 25.32
C SER A 364 0.62 -7.71 24.69
N VAL A 365 1.68 -8.23 25.30
CA VAL A 365 2.26 -9.54 24.92
C VAL A 365 1.23 -10.65 25.04
N SER A 366 0.44 -10.67 26.12
CA SER A 366 -0.58 -11.70 26.35
C SER A 366 -1.68 -11.66 25.29
N GLU A 367 -2.09 -10.47 24.85
CA GLU A 367 -3.13 -10.29 23.84
C GLU A 367 -2.66 -10.84 22.47
N VAL A 368 -1.46 -10.47 22.03
CA VAL A 368 -0.88 -10.99 20.76
C VAL A 368 -0.73 -12.50 20.79
N LEU A 369 -0.19 -13.06 21.87
CA LEU A 369 -0.04 -14.50 22.01
C LEU A 369 -1.39 -15.24 22.07
N SER A 370 -2.50 -14.58 22.43
CA SER A 370 -3.83 -15.20 22.41
C SER A 370 -4.39 -15.40 20.98
N LYS A 371 -3.92 -14.61 20.01
CA LYS A 371 -4.35 -14.64 18.61
C LYS A 371 -3.54 -15.58 17.71
N ILE A 372 -2.48 -16.18 18.25
CA ILE A 372 -1.54 -17.02 17.53
C ILE A 372 -1.70 -18.47 17.97
N HIS A 373 -1.64 -19.40 17.02
CA HIS A 373 -1.69 -20.83 17.31
C HIS A 373 -0.57 -21.24 18.28
N PRO A 374 -0.81 -22.10 19.31
CA PRO A 374 0.19 -22.46 20.32
C PRO A 374 1.56 -22.90 19.78
N ALA A 375 1.58 -23.64 18.67
CA ALA A 375 2.81 -24.11 18.03
C ALA A 375 3.69 -22.99 17.43
N GLU A 376 3.12 -21.81 17.18
CA GLU A 376 3.78 -20.70 16.51
C GLU A 376 4.30 -19.63 17.49
N LYS A 377 3.92 -19.71 18.78
CA LYS A 377 4.20 -18.69 19.80
C LYS A 377 5.68 -18.47 20.13
N SER A 378 6.53 -19.46 19.84
CA SER A 378 7.98 -19.37 20.03
C SER A 378 8.72 -18.73 18.86
N LYS A 379 8.04 -18.50 17.74
CA LYS A 379 8.64 -17.88 16.55
C LYS A 379 8.64 -16.36 16.68
N LYS A 380 9.46 -15.71 15.84
CA LYS A 380 9.49 -14.26 15.72
C LYS A 380 8.13 -13.74 15.25
N ILE A 381 7.55 -12.82 16.01
CA ILE A 381 6.24 -12.22 15.71
C ILE A 381 6.48 -10.80 15.19
N LYS A 382 6.07 -10.56 13.95
CA LYS A 382 6.09 -9.24 13.33
C LYS A 382 4.72 -8.61 13.44
N LEU A 383 4.66 -7.34 13.83
CA LEU A 383 3.44 -6.54 13.77
C LEU A 383 3.58 -5.46 12.71
N SER A 384 2.59 -5.31 11.84
CA SER A 384 2.48 -4.17 10.92
C SER A 384 1.33 -3.28 11.37
N ILE A 385 1.63 -2.04 11.73
CA ILE A 385 0.66 -1.08 12.28
C ILE A 385 0.31 -0.08 11.19
N PHE A 386 -0.98 0.14 10.99
CA PHE A 386 -1.51 1.09 10.02
C PHE A 386 -2.34 2.15 10.72
N THR A 387 -2.16 3.41 10.34
CA THR A 387 -2.86 4.54 10.95
C THR A 387 -3.93 5.11 10.02
N ILE A 388 -4.83 5.91 10.60
CA ILE A 388 -5.91 6.59 9.89
C ILE A 388 -5.34 7.55 8.83
N GLY A 389 -4.22 8.21 9.10
CA GLY A 389 -3.48 9.12 8.21
C GLY A 389 -2.56 8.42 7.20
N ASN A 390 -2.88 7.18 6.82
CA ASN A 390 -2.12 6.38 5.86
C ASN A 390 -0.63 6.18 6.25
N GLY A 391 -0.33 6.20 7.56
CA GLY A 391 0.97 5.89 8.11
C GLY A 391 1.13 4.39 8.34
N LYS A 392 2.37 3.90 8.25
CA LYS A 392 2.74 2.51 8.54
C LYS A 392 4.00 2.44 9.39
N VAL A 393 4.04 1.54 10.37
CA VAL A 393 5.27 1.12 11.03
C VAL A 393 5.28 -0.38 11.24
N ASP A 394 6.41 -1.01 10.95
CA ASP A 394 6.62 -2.44 11.16
C ASP A 394 7.48 -2.66 12.41
N ILE A 395 7.03 -3.55 13.29
CA ILE A 395 7.78 -4.07 14.42
C ILE A 395 8.23 -5.47 14.05
N GLU A 396 9.50 -5.60 13.66
CA GLU A 396 10.05 -6.87 13.15
C GLU A 396 10.07 -7.98 14.22
N ASP A 397 10.37 -7.62 15.47
CA ASP A 397 10.26 -8.52 16.62
C ASP A 397 9.46 -7.81 17.73
N PHE A 398 8.18 -8.16 17.83
CA PHE A 398 7.31 -7.57 18.83
C PHE A 398 7.69 -7.96 20.26
N MET A 399 8.16 -9.18 20.47
CA MET A 399 8.52 -9.66 21.80
C MET A 399 9.73 -8.90 22.32
N GLU A 400 10.77 -8.78 21.48
CA GLU A 400 11.95 -7.96 21.80
C GLU A 400 11.55 -6.50 22.02
N THR A 401 10.77 -5.91 21.11
CA THR A 401 10.40 -4.48 21.20
C THR A 401 9.57 -4.18 22.45
N ALA A 402 8.62 -5.04 22.80
CA ALA A 402 7.76 -4.83 23.97
C ALA A 402 8.52 -5.03 25.29
N GLN A 403 9.53 -5.91 25.33
CA GLN A 403 10.18 -6.36 26.57
C GLN A 403 11.58 -5.77 26.80
N SER A 404 12.22 -5.26 25.74
CA SER A 404 13.57 -4.72 25.79
C SER A 404 13.66 -3.56 26.75
N SER A 405 14.60 -3.69 27.69
CA SER A 405 14.88 -2.69 28.71
C SER A 405 16.34 -2.81 29.13
N PHE A 406 16.86 -1.73 29.69
CA PHE A 406 18.23 -1.68 30.20
C PHE A 406 18.24 -0.99 31.56
N LYS A 407 19.37 -1.08 32.26
CA LYS A 407 19.56 -0.37 33.53
C LYS A 407 20.37 0.90 33.28
N LEU A 408 19.89 2.00 33.81
CA LEU A 408 20.65 3.24 33.86
C LEU A 408 21.79 3.13 34.88
N PRO A 409 22.77 4.05 34.88
CA PRO A 409 23.85 4.06 35.88
C PRO A 409 23.35 4.09 37.33
N GLY A 410 22.16 4.67 37.59
CA GLY A 410 21.50 4.67 38.91
C GLY A 410 20.79 3.36 39.28
N GLY A 411 20.74 2.39 38.38
CA GLY A 411 20.10 1.08 38.57
C GLY A 411 18.62 1.04 38.18
N GLU A 412 17.99 2.18 37.88
CA GLU A 412 16.61 2.21 37.39
C GLU A 412 16.47 1.50 36.04
N LYS A 413 15.37 0.77 35.89
CA LYS A 413 14.98 0.16 34.63
C LYS A 413 14.47 1.24 33.68
N ALA A 414 15.05 1.29 32.49
CA ALA A 414 14.68 2.22 31.42
C ALA A 414 14.45 1.50 30.11
N TYR A 415 13.83 2.23 29.19
CA TYR A 415 13.43 1.76 27.87
C TYR A 415 13.98 2.71 26.81
N GLN A 416 14.08 2.19 25.59
CA GLN A 416 14.62 2.92 24.44
C GLN A 416 13.54 3.08 23.39
N GLY A 417 13.43 4.27 22.80
CA GLY A 417 12.50 4.53 21.70
C GLY A 417 13.02 3.97 20.38
N MET A 418 12.20 4.09 19.33
CA MET A 418 12.64 3.75 17.99
C MET A 418 13.91 4.53 17.61
N LYS A 419 14.86 3.84 16.97
CA LYS A 419 16.07 4.47 16.44
C LYS A 419 15.74 5.18 15.13
N LEU A 420 16.05 6.47 15.05
CA LEU A 420 16.00 7.27 13.83
C LEU A 420 17.39 7.36 13.21
N GLY A 421 17.48 7.34 11.88
CA GLY A 421 18.75 7.27 11.14
C GLY A 421 19.36 5.86 11.10
N LEU A 422 20.20 5.59 10.10
CA LEU A 422 20.84 4.27 9.93
C LEU A 422 21.92 4.04 11.00
N GLY A 423 22.61 5.11 11.39
CA GLY A 423 23.78 5.07 12.28
C GLY A 423 25.07 4.72 11.54
N GLY A 424 26.07 4.22 12.28
CA GLY A 424 27.36 3.78 11.74
C GLY A 424 28.57 4.45 12.37
N GLY A 425 28.40 5.62 12.99
CA GLY A 425 29.42 6.28 13.79
C GLY A 425 29.60 5.70 15.19
N SER A 426 30.34 6.42 16.03
CA SER A 426 30.62 6.04 17.42
C SER A 426 29.41 6.23 18.32
N ARG A 427 29.18 5.30 19.26
CA ARG A 427 28.09 5.42 20.24
C ARG A 427 28.26 6.67 21.10
N SER A 428 27.17 7.40 21.29
CA SER A 428 27.08 8.56 22.18
C SER A 428 25.75 8.51 22.94
N GLU A 429 25.76 8.93 24.20
CA GLU A 429 24.58 8.99 25.04
C GLU A 429 24.69 10.12 26.04
N ALA A 430 23.56 10.75 26.34
CA ALA A 430 23.42 11.71 27.42
C ALA A 430 22.25 11.28 28.31
N ILE A 431 22.54 11.05 29.60
CA ILE A 431 21.57 10.58 30.58
C ILE A 431 21.31 11.71 31.57
N LEU A 432 20.03 12.03 31.76
CA LEU A 432 19.55 12.96 32.76
C LEU A 432 19.55 12.26 34.12
N PRO A 433 20.07 12.90 35.18
CA PRO A 433 20.21 12.28 36.49
C PRO A 433 18.83 12.02 37.12
N ILE A 434 18.50 10.75 37.31
CA ILE A 434 17.26 10.30 37.97
C ILE A 434 17.48 10.26 39.48
N GLY A 435 16.48 10.68 40.25
CA GLY A 435 16.53 10.63 41.72
C GLY A 435 17.52 11.63 42.36
N SER A 436 18.07 12.56 41.57
CA SER A 436 18.92 13.65 42.06
C SER A 436 18.14 14.94 42.25
N ASN A 437 18.68 15.86 43.05
CA ASN A 437 18.14 17.23 43.18
C ASN A 437 18.55 18.15 42.03
N LYS A 438 19.27 17.66 41.01
CA LYS A 438 19.73 18.47 39.88
C LYS A 438 18.56 18.79 38.96
N VAL A 439 18.41 20.05 38.60
CA VAL A 439 17.33 20.52 37.72
C VAL A 439 17.90 20.87 36.36
N LEU A 440 17.32 20.31 35.29
CA LEU A 440 17.69 20.67 33.92
C LEU A 440 17.31 22.14 33.68
N ASN A 441 18.31 22.99 33.43
CA ASN A 441 18.14 24.44 33.35
C ASN A 441 18.19 24.93 31.89
N VAL A 442 19.16 24.44 31.11
CA VAL A 442 19.37 24.86 29.72
C VAL A 442 19.66 23.63 28.86
N ILE A 443 19.09 23.59 27.66
CA ILE A 443 19.48 22.63 26.62
C ILE A 443 20.19 23.40 25.51
N ARG A 444 21.42 23.01 25.19
CA ARG A 444 22.16 23.54 24.05
C ARG A 444 22.08 22.58 22.87
N ALA A 445 21.85 23.14 21.69
CA ALA A 445 21.93 22.40 20.44
C ALA A 445 23.13 22.91 19.61
N TYR A 446 23.93 21.96 19.14
CA TYR A 446 25.04 22.17 18.23
C TYR A 446 24.60 21.74 16.84
N SER A 447 24.58 22.65 15.87
CA SER A 447 24.09 22.35 14.52
C SER A 447 24.69 23.23 13.43
N GLY A 448 24.75 22.68 12.22
CA GLY A 448 25.10 23.37 10.98
C GLY A 448 24.13 22.94 9.87
N SER A 449 24.65 22.29 8.82
CA SER A 449 23.82 21.64 7.80
C SER A 449 23.04 20.42 8.32
N ALA A 450 23.41 19.89 9.49
CA ALA A 450 22.76 18.81 10.20
C ALA A 450 22.87 19.01 11.72
N LEU A 451 22.24 18.14 12.52
CA LEU A 451 22.41 18.13 13.97
C LEU A 451 23.77 17.55 14.36
N ASN A 452 24.60 18.28 15.09
CA ASN A 452 25.91 17.79 15.55
C ASN A 452 25.86 17.24 16.98
N GLY A 453 25.08 17.84 17.88
CA GLY A 453 24.96 17.38 19.26
C GLY A 453 23.95 18.17 20.09
N ILE A 454 23.62 17.61 21.26
CA ILE A 454 22.72 18.19 22.26
C ILE A 454 23.40 18.08 23.62
N GLU A 455 23.50 19.19 24.35
CA GLU A 455 24.06 19.25 25.69
C GLU A 455 22.99 19.68 26.69
N PHE A 456 22.79 18.87 27.73
CA PHE A 456 21.87 19.10 28.82
C PHE A 456 22.64 19.70 30.00
N ILE A 457 22.29 20.92 30.41
CA ILE A 457 23.01 21.68 31.45
C ILE A 457 22.11 21.83 32.67
N PHE A 458 22.64 21.45 33.83
CA PHE A 458 21.94 21.47 35.10
C PHE A 458 22.21 22.77 35.88
N ASP A 459 21.37 23.04 36.87
CA ASP A 459 21.47 24.18 37.78
C ASP A 459 22.78 24.26 38.58
N ASP A 460 23.41 23.12 38.85
CA ASP A 460 24.73 23.02 39.49
C ASP A 460 25.91 23.26 38.53
N GLY A 461 25.63 23.56 37.25
CA GLY A 461 26.63 23.79 36.21
C GLY A 461 27.21 22.51 35.59
N SER A 462 26.85 21.33 36.08
CA SER A 462 27.21 20.07 35.41
C SER A 462 26.44 19.91 34.09
N SER A 463 26.97 19.07 33.19
CA SER A 463 26.33 18.85 31.88
C SER A 463 26.50 17.43 31.38
N SER A 464 25.56 16.98 30.54
CA SER A 464 25.64 15.71 29.80
C SER A 464 25.54 16.00 28.30
N LEU A 465 26.53 15.57 27.52
CA LEU A 465 26.62 15.82 26.09
C LEU A 465 26.33 14.55 25.30
N PHE A 466 25.41 14.66 24.35
CA PHE A 466 25.20 13.72 23.26
C PHE A 466 25.69 14.35 21.96
N GLY A 467 26.50 13.64 21.16
CA GLY A 467 27.06 14.20 19.94
C GLY A 467 28.31 15.05 20.15
N ASN A 468 28.56 15.93 19.18
CA ASN A 468 29.75 16.77 19.07
C ASN A 468 29.39 18.26 19.20
N ARG A 469 30.33 19.07 19.68
CA ARG A 469 30.21 20.54 19.74
C ARG A 469 30.56 21.20 18.39
N GLY A 470 29.99 20.68 17.30
CA GLY A 470 30.24 21.15 15.94
C GLY A 470 29.20 22.19 15.47
N GLY A 471 29.57 23.02 14.50
CA GLY A 471 28.67 24.03 13.95
C GLY A 471 28.39 25.19 14.91
N SER A 472 27.19 25.78 14.78
CA SER A 472 26.69 26.85 15.65
C SER A 472 26.10 26.29 16.94
N CYS A 473 26.25 27.04 18.04
CA CYS A 473 25.68 26.71 19.35
C CYS A 473 24.46 27.60 19.61
N SER A 474 23.31 26.98 19.91
CA SER A 474 22.08 27.66 20.29
C SER A 474 21.61 27.17 21.66
N GLU A 475 21.19 28.10 22.52
CA GLU A 475 20.68 27.78 23.86
C GLU A 475 19.15 27.83 23.91
N PHE A 476 18.55 26.91 24.63
CA PHE A 476 17.12 26.89 24.92
C PHE A 476 16.92 26.75 26.44
N PRO A 477 16.73 27.88 27.16
CA PRO A 477 16.52 27.86 28.60
C PRO A 477 15.10 27.40 28.96
N LEU A 478 15.00 26.57 30.00
CA LEU A 478 13.74 26.09 30.56
C LEU A 478 13.28 27.01 31.70
N ASP A 479 11.97 27.24 31.78
CA ASP A 479 11.33 27.94 32.90
C ASP A 479 11.16 26.99 34.10
N THR A 480 12.27 26.71 34.76
CA THR A 480 12.34 25.82 35.93
C THR A 480 11.46 26.31 37.07
N ARG A 481 11.21 27.63 37.18
CA ARG A 481 10.31 28.23 38.19
C ARG A 481 8.85 27.83 37.98
N ARG A 482 8.46 27.57 36.73
CA ARG A 482 7.12 27.07 36.37
C ARG A 482 7.08 25.54 36.24
N GLY A 483 8.16 24.85 36.60
CA GLY A 483 8.27 23.40 36.46
C GLY A 483 8.37 22.93 35.01
N GLU A 484 8.88 23.76 34.10
CA GLU A 484 9.11 23.36 32.71
C GLU A 484 10.16 22.24 32.64
N THR A 485 9.80 21.15 31.96
CA THR A 485 10.66 19.98 31.77
C THR A 485 10.67 19.55 30.31
N LEU A 486 11.70 18.78 29.94
CA LEU A 486 11.80 18.16 28.62
C LEU A 486 10.66 17.16 28.43
N LEU A 487 9.85 17.38 27.39
CA LEU A 487 8.77 16.46 26.99
C LEU A 487 9.26 15.49 25.90
N GLY A 488 10.08 15.97 24.97
CA GLY A 488 10.54 15.17 23.84
C GLY A 488 11.15 16.03 22.73
N PHE A 489 11.17 15.47 21.52
CA PHE A 489 11.78 16.12 20.35
C PHE A 489 10.93 15.91 19.11
N SER A 490 10.87 16.90 18.22
CA SER A 490 10.55 16.63 16.81
C SER A 490 11.87 16.51 16.04
N VAL A 491 12.09 15.38 15.38
CA VAL A 491 13.36 15.03 14.73
C VAL A 491 13.13 14.80 13.24
N ARG A 492 13.96 15.39 12.39
CA ARG A 492 14.01 15.07 10.96
C ARG A 492 15.14 14.10 10.69
N SER A 493 14.85 12.99 10.01
CA SER A 493 15.86 11.99 9.68
C SER A 493 15.62 11.29 8.34
N GLY A 494 16.70 10.92 7.68
CA GLY A 494 16.74 10.00 6.55
C GLY A 494 17.81 8.93 6.82
N PHE A 495 18.89 8.97 6.04
CA PHE A 495 20.08 8.13 6.29
C PHE A 495 20.79 8.51 7.60
N TRP A 496 20.75 9.80 7.98
CA TRP A 496 21.25 10.38 9.24
C TRP A 496 20.18 11.31 9.84
N VAL A 497 20.51 11.99 10.94
CA VAL A 497 19.64 12.99 11.58
C VAL A 497 19.91 14.38 10.98
N ASP A 498 18.92 14.91 10.25
CA ASP A 498 18.99 16.22 9.61
C ASP A 498 18.86 17.36 10.62
N GLY A 499 18.06 17.18 11.66
CA GLY A 499 17.84 18.22 12.65
C GLY A 499 16.76 17.87 13.67
N CYS A 500 16.59 18.73 14.67
CA CYS A 500 15.51 18.59 15.63
C CYS A 500 15.09 19.93 16.24
N ASP A 501 13.89 19.94 16.82
CA ASP A 501 13.52 20.91 17.84
C ASP A 501 13.13 20.20 19.14
N ILE A 502 13.12 20.99 20.21
CA ILE A 502 12.89 20.56 21.58
C ILE A 502 11.45 20.90 21.95
N LEU A 503 10.76 19.93 22.55
CA LEU A 503 9.40 20.05 23.05
C LEU A 503 9.42 20.01 24.58
N THR A 504 8.65 20.88 25.22
CA THR A 504 8.56 20.94 26.69
C THR A 504 7.14 20.74 27.22
N THR A 505 7.03 20.43 28.50
CA THR A 505 5.76 20.19 29.20
C THR A 505 4.86 21.43 29.29
N LEU A 506 5.40 22.64 29.08
CA LEU A 506 4.61 23.87 29.02
C LEU A 506 4.14 24.21 27.59
N GLY A 507 4.30 23.30 26.63
CA GLY A 507 3.90 23.51 25.24
C GLY A 507 4.82 24.46 24.47
N ARG A 508 6.00 24.79 25.00
CA ARG A 508 7.03 25.54 24.26
C ARG A 508 7.74 24.61 23.29
N ARG A 509 8.10 25.19 22.16
CA ARG A 509 8.94 24.57 21.11
C ARG A 509 10.15 25.47 20.87
N SER A 510 11.34 24.88 20.79
CA SER A 510 12.53 25.62 20.37
C SER A 510 12.48 25.96 18.87
N PRO A 511 13.36 26.85 18.37
CA PRO A 511 13.69 26.85 16.95
C PRO A 511 14.17 25.46 16.48
N PHE A 512 14.09 25.21 15.18
CA PHE A 512 14.61 23.98 14.58
C PHE A 512 16.12 24.10 14.40
N PHE A 513 16.87 23.13 14.92
CA PHE A 513 18.33 23.07 14.85
C PHE A 513 18.75 22.07 13.78
N GLY A 514 19.59 22.49 12.83
CA GLY A 514 19.96 21.72 11.63
C GLY A 514 19.05 21.98 10.42
N ASN A 515 18.93 21.01 9.53
CA ASN A 515 18.18 21.15 8.27
C ASN A 515 16.68 20.87 8.46
N SER A 516 15.88 21.93 8.46
CA SER A 516 14.41 21.88 8.61
C SER A 516 13.64 21.32 7.41
N SER A 517 14.31 21.12 6.27
CA SER A 517 13.74 20.55 5.05
C SER A 517 14.28 19.15 4.74
N GLY A 518 15.23 18.66 5.56
CA GLY A 518 15.81 17.33 5.41
C GLY A 518 14.86 16.23 5.86
N GLY A 519 15.08 15.04 5.28
CA GLY A 519 14.47 13.79 5.72
C GLY A 519 12.97 13.83 6.03
N SER A 520 12.59 12.92 6.91
CA SER A 520 11.24 12.69 7.38
C SER A 520 11.07 13.23 8.80
N LEU A 521 10.00 13.97 9.08
CA LEU A 521 9.69 14.45 10.43
C LEU A 521 9.08 13.34 11.29
N HIS A 522 9.63 13.13 12.48
CA HIS A 522 9.19 12.21 13.51
C HIS A 522 8.97 12.98 14.82
N THR A 523 7.96 12.61 15.61
CA THR A 523 7.75 13.21 16.95
C THR A 523 8.01 12.16 18.01
N MET A 524 9.05 12.38 18.80
CA MET A 524 9.57 11.46 19.81
C MET A 524 9.13 11.95 21.19
N ILE A 525 7.96 11.52 21.65
CA ILE A 525 7.42 11.81 22.98
C ILE A 525 7.03 10.48 23.63
N PRO A 526 7.57 10.14 24.81
CA PRO A 526 7.20 8.91 25.47
C PRO A 526 5.71 8.90 25.84
N PRO A 527 5.09 7.71 25.96
CA PRO A 527 3.67 7.61 26.24
C PRO A 527 3.33 8.17 27.63
N ARG A 528 2.04 8.49 27.84
CA ARG A 528 1.57 9.03 29.13
C ARG A 528 1.97 8.11 30.28
N GLY A 529 2.55 8.70 31.33
CA GLY A 529 3.07 7.97 32.49
C GLY A 529 4.58 7.74 32.45
N TYR A 530 5.21 7.97 31.30
CA TYR A 530 6.65 7.89 31.11
C TYR A 530 7.25 9.28 30.91
N ARG A 531 8.55 9.42 31.19
CA ARG A 531 9.30 10.68 30.96
C ARG A 531 10.63 10.43 30.30
N VAL A 532 11.10 11.42 29.53
CA VAL A 532 12.44 11.38 28.93
C VAL A 532 13.49 11.49 30.02
N VAL A 533 14.47 10.59 29.99
CA VAL A 533 15.61 10.55 30.92
C VAL A 533 16.95 10.60 30.19
N GLY A 534 16.93 10.79 28.88
CA GLY A 534 18.16 10.89 28.10
C GLY A 534 17.92 10.66 26.63
N VAL A 535 19.01 10.71 25.88
CA VAL A 535 19.07 10.42 24.46
C VAL A 535 20.29 9.54 24.17
N SER A 536 20.19 8.71 23.15
CA SER A 536 21.27 7.83 22.72
C SER A 536 21.29 7.71 21.19
N GLY A 537 22.40 7.24 20.65
CA GLY A 537 22.58 7.08 19.23
C GLY A 537 24.05 6.92 18.83
N THR A 538 24.34 7.26 17.58
CA THR A 538 25.68 7.18 17.00
C THR A 538 26.04 8.48 16.31
N VAL A 539 27.33 8.81 16.31
CA VAL A 539 27.84 10.11 15.88
C VAL A 539 29.08 9.89 15.00
N GLY A 540 29.05 10.46 13.81
CA GLY A 540 30.17 10.54 12.89
C GLY A 540 30.58 12.00 12.75
N GLN A 541 30.48 12.55 11.54
CA GLN A 541 30.65 13.99 11.32
C GLN A 541 29.53 14.82 11.97
N TRP A 542 28.33 14.25 12.03
CA TRP A 542 27.14 14.74 12.71
C TRP A 542 26.42 13.56 13.38
N VAL A 543 25.24 13.79 13.95
CA VAL A 543 24.43 12.73 14.55
C VAL A 543 23.90 11.80 13.44
N ASP A 544 24.36 10.56 13.41
CA ASP A 544 23.97 9.56 12.41
C ASP A 544 22.71 8.79 12.83
N SER A 545 22.51 8.62 14.15
CA SER A 545 21.27 8.06 14.69
C SER A 545 20.89 8.68 16.02
N PHE A 546 19.59 8.67 16.31
CA PHE A 546 19.01 9.29 17.51
C PHE A 546 17.82 8.49 18.04
N THR A 547 17.73 8.40 19.36
CA THR A 547 16.57 7.83 20.08
C THR A 547 16.43 8.50 21.44
N ILE A 548 15.22 8.46 22.00
CA ILE A 548 14.96 8.89 23.37
C ILE A 548 15.04 7.70 24.33
N LEU A 549 15.54 7.96 25.53
CA LEU A 549 15.51 7.04 26.67
C LEU A 549 14.40 7.47 27.61
N TYR A 550 13.61 6.54 28.15
CA TYR A 550 12.48 6.86 29.01
C TYR A 550 12.30 5.85 30.15
N VAL A 551 11.70 6.33 31.25
CA VAL A 551 11.33 5.53 32.44
C VAL A 551 9.89 5.76 32.83
#